data_AF-A0A972ZYL9-F1
#
_entry.id   AF-A0A972ZYL9-F1
#
_cell.length_a   1.000
_cell.length_b   1.000
_cell.length_c   1.000
_cell.angle_alpha   90.00
_cell.angle_beta   90.00
_cell.angle_gamma   90.00
#
_symmetry.space_group_name_H-M   'P 1'
#
loop_
_entity.id
_entity.type
_entity.pdbx_description
1 polymer ?
#
loop_
_entity_poly.entity_id
_entity_poly.type
_entity_poly.pdbx_seq_one_letter_code
_entity_poly.pdbx_strand_id
1 'polypeptide(L)'
;MRQELNNLSNFKTTDSEDCSVCQDLLACMGRFFDMLETQRKPHSSDWLTVDEIATELKISKSIVYRLIRQGEIEAINLVVNNNGMATKGHYRIRKSALNEYLESKKVKTLTKQSKHGPRPQRFPNVKNHLGL
;
A
#
# COMPACT_ATOMS: atom_id res chain seq x y z
N MET A 1 -23.45 -22.22 22.60
CA MET A 1 -22.62 -23.36 23.03
C MET A 1 -21.35 -23.37 22.19
N ARG A 2 -20.22 -23.04 22.83
CA ARG A 2 -18.88 -23.10 22.25
C ARG A 2 -18.36 -24.53 22.41
N GLN A 3 -17.83 -25.12 21.35
CA GLN A 3 -17.01 -26.32 21.46
C GLN A 3 -15.57 -25.94 21.16
N GLU A 4 -14.83 -25.69 22.24
CA GLU A 4 -13.40 -25.92 22.32
C GLU A 4 -13.18 -27.43 22.31
N LEU A 5 -12.37 -27.95 21.39
CA LEU A 5 -11.68 -29.23 21.60
C LEU A 5 -10.24 -29.09 21.11
N ASN A 6 -9.44 -28.63 22.07
CA ASN A 6 -8.05 -28.95 22.32
C ASN A 6 -7.56 -30.22 21.60
N ASN A 7 -6.60 -30.05 20.69
CA ASN A 7 -5.68 -31.10 20.32
C ASN A 7 -4.26 -30.51 20.37
N LEU A 8 -3.82 -30.16 21.59
CA LEU A 8 -2.39 -30.08 21.89
C LEU A 8 -1.89 -31.52 21.91
N SER A 9 -1.46 -32.00 20.75
CA SER A 9 -0.70 -33.22 20.63
C SER A 9 0.54 -33.10 21.51
N ASN A 10 0.56 -33.93 22.54
CA ASN A 10 1.59 -34.08 23.54
C ASN A 10 2.88 -34.54 22.86
N PHE A 11 3.69 -33.61 22.35
CA PHE A 11 5.03 -33.90 21.87
C PHE A 11 5.91 -34.14 23.08
N LYS A 12 6.01 -35.43 23.45
CA LYS A 12 7.08 -35.89 24.34
C LYS A 12 8.40 -35.43 23.73
N THR A 13 9.09 -34.55 24.44
CA THR A 13 10.49 -34.20 24.22
C THR A 13 11.33 -35.43 24.51
N THR A 14 11.45 -36.31 23.52
CA THR A 14 12.60 -37.20 23.44
C THR A 14 13.72 -36.38 22.84
N ASP A 15 14.85 -36.30 23.53
CA ASP A 15 16.14 -35.83 23.02
C ASP A 15 16.55 -36.70 21.81
N SER A 16 15.85 -36.53 20.70
CA SER A 16 16.12 -37.17 19.43
C SER A 16 16.98 -36.20 18.68
N GLU A 17 18.28 -36.45 18.76
CA GLU A 17 19.26 -36.02 17.78
C GLU A 17 18.59 -35.93 16.39
N ASP A 18 18.55 -34.70 15.88
CA ASP A 18 18.44 -34.36 14.47
C ASP A 18 17.72 -35.40 13.60
N CYS A 19 16.39 -35.41 13.66
CA CYS A 19 15.56 -36.09 12.67
C CYS A 19 15.96 -35.59 11.27
N SER A 20 16.78 -36.35 10.56
CA SER A 20 17.34 -35.99 9.25
C SER A 20 16.24 -35.68 8.24
N VAL A 21 15.16 -36.46 8.26
CA VAL A 21 13.96 -36.23 7.43
C VAL A 21 13.32 -34.88 7.72
N CYS A 22 13.27 -34.48 8.99
CA CYS A 22 12.68 -33.22 9.42
C CYS A 22 13.57 -32.04 9.00
N GLN A 23 14.89 -32.19 9.09
CA GLN A 23 15.86 -31.20 8.60
C GLN A 23 15.81 -31.05 7.08
N ASP A 24 15.75 -32.16 6.35
CA ASP A 24 15.62 -32.17 4.90
C ASP A 24 14.31 -31.51 4.44
N LEU A 25 13.20 -31.81 5.12
CA LEU A 25 11.91 -31.18 4.85
C LEU A 25 11.97 -29.67 5.08
N LEU A 26 12.57 -29.22 6.19
CA LEU A 26 12.74 -27.80 6.48
C LEU A 26 13.63 -27.11 5.43
N ALA A 27 14.71 -27.75 5.00
CA ALA A 27 15.58 -27.24 3.95
C ALA A 27 14.85 -27.14 2.61
N CYS A 28 14.05 -28.15 2.25
CA CYS A 28 13.20 -28.13 1.05
C CYS A 28 12.15 -27.01 1.11
N MET A 29 11.52 -26.81 2.27
CA MET A 29 10.56 -25.72 2.48
C MET A 29 11.24 -24.35 2.35
N GLY A 30 12.43 -24.16 2.94
CA GLY A 30 13.22 -22.93 2.81
C GLY A 30 13.52 -22.61 1.34
N ARG A 31 14.04 -23.57 0.59
CA ARG A 31 14.31 -23.42 -0.86
C ARG A 31 13.05 -23.10 -1.66
N PHE A 32 11.92 -23.69 -1.31
CA PHE A 32 10.64 -23.41 -1.94
C PHE A 32 10.19 -21.96 -1.67
N PHE A 33 10.32 -21.47 -0.44
CA PHE A 33 10.02 -20.08 -0.12
C PHE A 33 10.96 -19.10 -0.82
N ASP A 34 12.27 -19.38 -0.86
CA ASP A 34 13.25 -18.58 -1.63
C ASP A 34 12.86 -18.50 -3.11
N MET A 35 12.48 -19.64 -3.71
CA MET A 35 12.00 -19.70 -5.09
C MET A 35 10.74 -18.83 -5.28
N LEU A 36 9.77 -18.90 -4.36
CA LEU A 36 8.58 -18.05 -4.41
C LEU A 36 8.92 -16.56 -4.29
N GLU A 37 9.90 -16.20 -3.46
CA GLU A 37 10.37 -14.82 -3.34
C GLU A 37 11.05 -14.32 -4.62
N THR A 38 11.82 -15.18 -5.30
CA THR A 38 12.43 -14.81 -6.59
C THR A 38 11.38 -14.56 -7.68
N GLN A 39 10.26 -15.30 -7.69
CA GLN A 39 9.14 -15.03 -8.61
C GLN A 39 8.28 -13.83 -8.19
N ARG A 40 8.17 -13.57 -6.88
CA ARG A 40 7.44 -12.43 -6.34
C ARG A 40 8.16 -11.10 -6.50
N LYS A 41 9.43 -11.08 -6.88
CA LYS A 41 10.02 -9.87 -7.45
C LYS A 41 9.40 -9.74 -8.84
N PRO A 42 8.36 -8.89 -9.06
CA PRO A 42 8.09 -8.46 -10.41
C PRO A 42 9.44 -7.98 -10.92
N HIS A 43 9.87 -8.46 -12.09
CA HIS A 43 10.97 -7.83 -12.80
C HIS A 43 10.75 -6.34 -12.61
N SER A 44 11.63 -5.70 -11.83
CA SER A 44 11.40 -4.35 -11.34
C SER A 44 11.62 -3.46 -12.54
N SER A 45 10.66 -3.49 -13.45
CA SER A 45 10.60 -2.59 -14.57
C SER A 45 10.56 -1.24 -13.91
N ASP A 46 11.56 -0.43 -14.22
CA ASP A 46 11.61 0.95 -13.73
C ASP A 46 10.38 1.75 -14.19
N TRP A 47 9.53 1.17 -15.04
CA TRP A 47 8.33 1.74 -15.61
C TRP A 47 7.05 1.20 -14.99
N LEU A 48 6.37 2.07 -14.27
CA LEU A 48 5.05 1.86 -13.70
C LEU A 48 3.95 2.35 -14.66
N THR A 49 2.80 1.70 -14.56
CA THR A 49 1.54 2.10 -15.19
C THR A 49 0.72 2.98 -14.25
N VAL A 50 -0.26 3.67 -14.82
CA VAL A 50 -1.24 4.45 -14.03
C VAL A 50 -1.96 3.59 -13.00
N ASP A 51 -2.21 2.31 -13.32
CA ASP A 51 -2.92 1.39 -12.44
C ASP A 51 -2.07 0.99 -11.23
N GLU A 52 -0.80 0.67 -11.46
CA GLU A 52 0.15 0.34 -10.38
C GLU A 52 0.30 1.52 -9.41
N ILE A 53 0.44 2.74 -9.94
CA ILE A 53 0.54 3.96 -9.11
C ILE A 53 -0.75 4.23 -8.35
N ALA A 54 -1.91 4.03 -8.98
CA ALA A 54 -3.20 4.19 -8.32
C ALA A 54 -3.31 3.22 -7.13
N THR A 55 -2.85 1.97 -7.29
CA THR A 55 -2.84 0.99 -6.21
C THR A 55 -1.83 1.33 -5.12
N GLU A 56 -0.63 1.78 -5.48
CA GLU A 56 0.45 2.09 -4.53
C GLU A 56 0.13 3.33 -3.68
N LEU A 57 -0.35 4.40 -4.30
CA LEU A 57 -0.74 5.64 -3.61
C LEU A 57 -2.14 5.58 -2.99
N LYS A 58 -2.91 4.50 -3.24
CA LYS A 58 -4.31 4.34 -2.83
C LYS A 58 -5.20 5.51 -3.28
N ILE A 59 -5.02 5.95 -4.52
CA ILE A 59 -5.81 7.03 -5.13
C ILE A 59 -6.49 6.52 -6.41
N SER A 60 -7.53 7.21 -6.85
CA SER A 60 -8.21 6.83 -8.09
C SER A 60 -7.34 7.15 -9.32
N LYS A 61 -7.50 6.36 -10.39
CA LYS A 61 -6.81 6.58 -11.68
C LYS A 61 -6.98 8.02 -12.17
N SER A 62 -8.17 8.61 -11.99
CA SER A 62 -8.47 9.99 -12.37
C SER A 62 -7.59 11.02 -11.69
N ILE A 63 -7.21 10.78 -10.42
CA ILE A 63 -6.26 11.63 -9.70
C ILE A 63 -4.86 11.47 -10.30
N VAL A 64 -4.43 10.24 -10.58
CA VAL A 64 -3.12 9.99 -11.24
C VAL A 64 -3.03 10.72 -12.58
N TYR A 65 -4.04 10.62 -13.45
CA TYR A 65 -4.09 11.38 -14.70
C TYR A 65 -4.05 12.89 -14.49
N ARG A 66 -4.66 13.39 -13.40
CA ARG A 66 -4.62 14.81 -13.06
C ARG A 66 -3.21 15.23 -12.65
N LEU A 67 -2.52 14.45 -11.81
CA LEU A 67 -1.14 14.71 -11.41
C LEU A 67 -0.20 14.76 -12.63
N ILE A 68 -0.37 13.84 -13.57
CA ILE A 68 0.38 13.82 -14.83
C ILE A 68 0.11 15.08 -15.66
N ARG A 69 -1.17 15.45 -15.85
CA ARG A 69 -1.56 16.64 -16.62
C ARG A 69 -1.10 17.95 -15.98
N GLN A 70 -0.99 17.98 -14.66
CA GLN A 70 -0.48 19.13 -13.90
C GLN A 70 1.06 19.19 -13.93
N GLY A 71 1.74 18.14 -14.41
CA GLY A 71 3.19 18.04 -14.38
C GLY A 71 3.76 17.73 -13.00
N GLU A 72 2.94 17.27 -12.04
CA GLU A 72 3.41 16.86 -10.71
C GLU A 72 4.19 15.54 -10.74
N ILE A 73 3.90 14.68 -11.73
CA ILE A 73 4.60 13.41 -11.94
C ILE A 73 5.01 13.33 -13.41
N GLU A 74 6.31 13.15 -13.66
CA GLU A 74 6.86 12.95 -15.00
C GLU A 74 6.35 11.61 -15.59
N ALA A 75 5.76 11.68 -16.77
CA ALA A 75 5.22 10.51 -17.45
C ALA A 75 5.43 10.59 -18.96
N ILE A 76 5.73 9.43 -19.57
CA ILE A 76 5.82 9.27 -21.02
C ILE A 76 4.48 8.77 -21.54
N ASN A 77 3.87 9.50 -22.47
CA ASN A 77 2.69 9.01 -23.20
C ASN A 77 3.13 8.11 -24.36
N LEU A 78 2.71 6.85 -24.35
CA LEU A 78 3.01 5.88 -25.39
C LEU A 78 2.10 6.03 -26.63
N VAL A 79 0.99 6.76 -26.51
CA VAL A 79 0.07 6.97 -27.63
C VAL A 79 0.54 8.16 -28.46
N VAL A 80 0.99 7.90 -29.68
CA VAL A 80 1.17 8.93 -30.71
C VAL A 80 -0.20 9.25 -31.28
N ASN A 81 -0.78 10.39 -30.91
CA ASN A 81 -2.08 10.81 -31.42
C ASN A 81 -1.94 11.28 -32.88
N ASN A 82 -2.19 10.38 -33.82
CA ASN A 82 -2.22 10.70 -35.24
C ASN A 82 -3.58 11.29 -35.71
N ASN A 83 -4.64 11.17 -34.90
CA ASN A 83 -6.02 11.36 -35.39
C ASN A 83 -6.84 12.47 -34.69
N GLY A 84 -6.23 13.42 -33.98
CA GLY A 84 -6.93 14.62 -33.46
C GLY A 84 -8.03 14.41 -32.41
N MET A 85 -8.37 13.16 -32.06
CA MET A 85 -9.32 12.85 -30.98
C MET A 85 -8.64 12.88 -29.63
N ALA A 86 -9.31 13.48 -28.63
CA ALA A 86 -8.88 13.49 -27.23
C ALA A 86 -9.02 12.09 -26.60
N THR A 87 -8.13 11.17 -26.98
CA THR A 87 -8.04 9.85 -26.37
C THR A 87 -7.34 9.93 -25.02
N LYS A 88 -7.72 9.01 -24.12
CA LYS A 88 -7.05 8.84 -22.83
C LYS A 88 -5.64 8.29 -23.08
N GLY A 89 -4.62 9.09 -22.81
CA GLY A 89 -3.22 8.70 -22.99
C GLY A 89 -2.85 7.44 -22.18
N HIS A 90 -1.98 6.61 -22.74
CA HIS A 90 -1.38 5.47 -22.04
C HIS A 90 -0.03 5.91 -21.51
N TYR A 91 0.04 6.19 -20.21
CA TYR A 91 1.23 6.73 -19.59
C TYR A 91 2.08 5.63 -18.95
N ARG A 92 3.40 5.74 -19.16
CA ARG A 92 4.44 5.02 -18.42
C ARG A 92 5.21 6.02 -17.56
N ILE A 93 5.41 5.68 -16.31
CA ILE A 93 5.99 6.56 -15.30
C ILE A 93 7.22 5.87 -14.72
N ARG A 94 8.33 6.60 -14.58
CA ARG A 94 9.52 6.03 -13.94
C ARG A 94 9.31 5.91 -12.44
N LYS A 95 9.81 4.84 -11.84
CA LYS A 95 9.79 4.64 -10.38
C LYS A 95 10.54 5.76 -9.65
N SER A 96 11.60 6.29 -10.25
CA SER A 96 12.32 7.46 -9.74
C SER A 96 11.41 8.69 -9.65
N ALA A 97 10.61 8.98 -10.67
CA ALA A 97 9.68 10.11 -10.69
C ALA A 97 8.60 9.97 -9.61
N LEU A 98 8.11 8.76 -9.35
CA LEU A 98 7.19 8.50 -8.24
C LEU A 98 7.85 8.76 -6.87
N ASN A 99 9.10 8.30 -6.70
CA ASN A 99 9.85 8.53 -5.47
C ASN A 99 10.08 10.03 -5.23
N GLU A 100 10.51 10.77 -6.26
CA GLU A 100 10.67 12.23 -6.19
C GLU A 100 9.38 12.93 -5.78
N TYR A 101 8.24 12.52 -6.36
CA TYR A 101 6.93 13.01 -5.97
C TYR A 101 6.63 12.73 -4.49
N LEU A 102 6.89 11.52 -4.00
CA LEU A 102 6.69 11.16 -2.59
C LEU A 102 7.59 11.99 -1.66
N GLU A 103 8.86 12.15 -2.00
CA GLU A 103 9.80 13.00 -1.26
C GLU A 103 9.30 14.45 -1.19
N SER A 104 8.78 14.99 -2.29
CA SER A 104 8.23 16.36 -2.34
C SER A 104 6.97 16.53 -1.48
N LYS A 105 6.16 15.49 -1.33
CA LYS A 105 4.92 15.48 -0.54
C LYS A 105 5.13 15.00 0.90
N LYS A 106 6.36 14.66 1.32
CA LYS A 106 6.65 14.28 2.70
C LYS A 106 6.27 15.42 3.62
N VAL A 107 5.18 15.23 4.34
CA VAL A 107 4.85 16.07 5.49
C VAL A 107 5.87 15.74 6.56
N LYS A 108 6.66 16.72 7.00
CA LYS A 108 7.35 16.63 8.29
C LYS A 108 6.25 16.59 9.33
N THR A 109 5.79 15.39 9.69
CA THR A 109 4.93 15.22 10.84
C THR A 109 5.78 15.63 12.03
N LEU A 110 5.65 16.90 12.44
CA LEU A 110 6.07 17.29 13.77
C LEU A 110 5.31 16.32 14.67
N THR A 111 6.02 15.50 15.41
CA THR A 111 5.49 14.61 16.44
C THR A 111 4.87 15.52 17.51
N LYS A 112 3.72 16.12 17.21
CA LYS A 112 2.95 16.92 18.14
C LYS A 112 2.37 15.90 19.10
N GLN A 113 3.06 15.72 20.22
CA GLN A 113 2.45 15.18 21.41
C GLN A 113 1.13 15.92 21.59
N SER A 114 0.04 15.20 21.38
CA SER A 114 -1.32 15.65 21.53
C SER A 114 -1.56 15.95 23.02
N LYS A 115 -1.14 17.15 23.45
CA LYS A 115 -1.71 17.84 24.60
C LYS A 115 -2.74 18.79 24.02
N HIS A 116 -3.94 18.81 24.60
CA HIS A 116 -5.14 19.57 24.19
C HIS A 116 -6.16 18.77 23.38
N GLY A 117 -7.07 18.11 24.12
CA GLY A 117 -8.37 17.73 23.60
C GLY A 117 -9.20 18.95 23.20
N PRO A 118 -10.21 18.77 22.34
CA PRO A 118 -11.04 19.86 21.85
C PRO A 118 -11.82 20.50 23.01
N ARG A 119 -11.65 21.81 23.22
CA ARG A 119 -12.56 22.59 24.06
C ARG A 119 -13.94 22.55 23.40
N PRO A 120 -15.01 22.20 24.13
CA PRO A 120 -16.36 22.26 23.57
C PRO A 120 -16.68 23.71 23.19
N GLN A 121 -16.99 23.93 21.92
CA GLN A 121 -17.55 25.21 21.48
C GLN A 121 -18.92 25.36 22.13
N ARG A 122 -19.04 26.32 23.05
CA ARG A 122 -20.35 26.76 23.54
C ARG A 122 -20.98 27.63 22.46
N PHE A 123 -22.02 27.11 21.82
CA PHE A 123 -22.88 27.92 20.95
C PHE A 123 -23.56 29.02 21.79
N PRO A 124 -23.75 30.23 21.22
CA PRO A 124 -24.53 31.26 21.88
C PRO A 124 -25.97 30.76 22.07
N ASN A 125 -26.53 31.01 23.26
CA ASN A 125 -27.86 30.57 23.63
C ASN A 125 -28.91 31.36 22.82
N VAL A 126 -29.48 30.74 21.79
CA VAL A 126 -30.55 31.33 20.99
C VAL A 126 -31.87 31.02 21.67
N LYS A 127 -32.59 32.05 22.10
CA LYS A 127 -33.96 31.89 22.62
C LYS A 127 -34.87 31.48 21.47
N ASN A 128 -35.51 30.31 21.62
CA ASN A 128 -36.46 29.79 20.65
C ASN A 128 -37.72 30.68 20.68
N HIS A 129 -38.13 31.23 19.52
CA HIS A 129 -39.31 32.09 19.40
C HIS A 129 -40.63 31.29 19.38
N LEU A 130 -40.54 29.97 19.54
CA LEU A 130 -41.67 29.04 19.52
C LEU A 130 -42.12 28.57 20.92
N GLY A 131 -41.47 29.02 22.00
CA GLY A 131 -41.96 28.80 23.37
C GLY A 131 -42.21 27.33 23.76
N LEU A 132 -41.35 26.42 23.28
CA LEU A 132 -41.35 24.99 23.63
C LEU A 132 -40.16 24.65 24.54
#